data_AF-A0A0M4H722-F1
#
_entry.id   AF-A0A0M4H722-F1
#
_cell.length_a   1.000
_cell.length_b   1.000
_cell.length_c   1.000
_cell.angle_alpha   90.00
_cell.angle_beta   90.00
_cell.angle_gamma   90.00
#
_symmetry.space_group_name_H-M   'P 1'
#
loop_
_entity.id
_entity.type
_entity.pdbx_description
1 polymer ?
#
loop_
_entity_poly.entity_id
_entity_poly.type
_entity_poly.pdbx_seq_one_letter_code
_entity_poly.pdbx_strand_id
1 'polypeptide(L)'
;MAGRWRLADGLSLTHLENGGWTIADLRRLSVYELDEDKGALIHHALKDSPPSSPDLQAAVEAGLLVGPTADPAPGPEHDGETDENT
;
A
#
# COMPACT_ATOMS: atom_id res chain seq x y z
N MET A 1 -1.69 16.57 -5.64
CA MET A 1 -0.42 15.99 -5.17
C MET A 1 -0.50 14.50 -5.45
N ALA A 2 0.53 13.88 -6.03
CA ALA A 2 0.54 12.42 -6.18
C ALA A 2 0.47 11.79 -4.78
N GLY A 3 -0.36 10.76 -4.59
CA GLY A 3 -0.39 10.02 -3.34
C GLY A 3 0.99 9.45 -2.97
N ARG A 4 1.14 8.99 -1.72
CA ARG A 4 2.35 8.28 -1.26
C ARG A 4 2.05 6.78 -1.22
N TRP A 5 3.03 5.98 -1.63
CA TRP A 5 2.96 4.52 -1.47
C TRP A 5 2.89 4.14 0.01
N ARG A 6 2.10 3.12 0.32
CA ARG A 6 1.92 2.61 1.68
C ARG A 6 1.93 1.09 1.66
N LEU A 7 2.35 0.46 2.76
CA LEU A 7 2.06 -0.95 2.97
C LEU A 7 0.56 -1.14 3.16
N ALA A 8 0.05 -2.29 2.74
CA ALA A 8 -1.30 -2.68 3.09
C ALA A 8 -1.45 -2.80 4.62
N ASP A 9 -2.65 -2.51 5.12
CA ASP A 9 -2.92 -2.45 6.54
C ASP A 9 -2.61 -3.78 7.25
N GLY A 10 -1.87 -3.70 8.36
CA GLY A 10 -1.46 -4.87 9.13
C GLY A 10 -0.19 -5.55 8.62
N LEU A 11 0.48 -4.98 7.60
CA LEU A 11 1.80 -5.42 7.17
C LEU A 11 2.90 -4.56 7.79
N SER A 12 4.04 -5.20 8.08
CA SER A 12 5.27 -4.52 8.50
C SER A 12 6.45 -5.03 7.68
N LEU A 13 7.20 -4.11 7.07
CA LEU A 13 8.44 -4.40 6.36
C LEU A 13 9.63 -4.22 7.30
N THR A 14 10.51 -5.22 7.38
CA THR A 14 11.71 -5.19 8.22
C THR A 14 12.94 -5.54 7.40
N HIS A 15 13.98 -4.72 7.50
CA HIS A 15 15.31 -5.08 7.03
C HIS A 15 16.03 -5.86 8.12
N LEU A 16 16.55 -7.03 7.78
CA LEU A 16 17.29 -7.89 8.69
C LEU A 16 18.78 -7.54 8.68
N GLU A 17 19.48 -7.82 9.78
CA GLU A 17 20.92 -7.54 9.89
C GLU A 17 21.78 -8.34 8.91
N ASN A 18 21.28 -9.49 8.44
CA ASN A 18 21.95 -10.34 7.45
C ASN A 18 21.77 -9.87 6.00
N GLY A 19 21.14 -8.71 5.77
CA GLY A 19 20.84 -8.16 4.43
C GLY A 19 19.54 -8.67 3.81
N GLY A 20 18.83 -9.58 4.48
CA GLY A 20 17.52 -10.05 4.05
C GLY A 20 16.39 -9.08 4.39
N TRP A 21 15.21 -9.31 3.82
CA TRP A 21 14.01 -8.55 4.14
C TRP A 21 12.87 -9.48 4.53
N THR A 22 11.97 -9.00 5.39
CA THR A 22 10.76 -9.73 5.74
C THR A 22 9.53 -8.84 5.71
N ILE A 23 8.40 -9.44 5.33
CA ILE A 23 7.07 -8.88 5.58
C ILE A 23 6.40 -9.72 6.65
N ALA A 24 6.07 -9.07 7.76
CA ALA A 24 5.17 -9.63 8.77
C ALA A 24 3.73 -9.24 8.42
N ASP A 25 2.86 -10.24 8.28
CA ASP A 25 1.41 -10.08 8.22
C ASP A 25 0.83 -10.33 9.62
N LEU A 26 0.45 -9.25 10.29
CA LEU A 26 -0.08 -9.27 11.65
C LEU A 26 -1.52 -9.82 11.72
N ARG A 27 -2.25 -9.82 10.61
CA ARG A 27 -3.61 -10.39 10.54
C ARG A 27 -3.57 -11.91 10.41
N ARG A 28 -2.59 -12.42 9.65
CA ARG A 28 -2.37 -13.86 9.44
C ARG A 28 -1.37 -14.48 10.40
N LEU A 29 -0.75 -13.67 11.27
CA LEU A 29 0.30 -14.09 12.19
C LEU A 29 1.41 -14.88 11.47
N SER A 30 1.82 -14.38 10.31
CA SER A 30 2.78 -15.03 9.41
C SER A 30 3.91 -14.07 9.04
N VAL A 31 5.10 -14.61 8.78
CA VAL A 31 6.26 -13.85 8.30
C VAL A 31 6.74 -14.47 6.99
N TYR A 32 6.94 -13.62 5.99
CA TYR A 32 7.43 -14.01 4.67
C TYR A 32 8.79 -13.38 4.44
N GLU A 33 9.72 -14.17 3.91
CA GLU A 33 11.02 -13.67 3.47
C GLU A 33 10.89 -13.07 2.07
N LEU A 34 11.63 -11.98 1.86
CA LEU A 34 11.81 -11.34 0.57
C LEU A 34 13.28 -11.41 0.19
N ASP A 35 13.53 -11.54 -1.12
CA ASP A 35 14.84 -11.26 -1.67
C ASP A 35 15.22 -9.77 -1.47
N GLU A 36 16.53 -9.51 -1.51
CA GLU A 36 17.12 -8.20 -1.26
C GLU A 36 16.55 -7.13 -2.20
N ASP A 37 16.44 -7.44 -3.49
CA ASP A 37 15.97 -6.52 -4.52
C ASP A 37 14.52 -6.09 -4.29
N LYS A 38 13.61 -7.05 -4.01
CA LYS A 38 12.20 -6.74 -3.73
C LYS A 38 12.04 -5.98 -2.42
N GLY A 39 12.76 -6.38 -1.38
CA GLY A 39 12.74 -5.69 -0.10
C GLY A 39 13.17 -4.23 -0.21
N ALA A 40 14.30 -4.00 -0.90
CA ALA A 40 14.82 -2.68 -1.19
C ALA A 40 13.87 -1.85 -2.06
N LEU A 41 13.26 -2.45 -3.09
CA LEU A 41 12.27 -1.80 -3.95
C LEU A 41 11.07 -1.28 -3.14
N ILE A 42 10.49 -2.14 -2.30
CA ILE A 42 9.34 -1.77 -1.45
C ILE A 42 9.77 -0.67 -0.47
N HIS A 43 10.92 -0.82 0.19
CA HIS A 43 11.43 0.19 1.12
C HIS A 43 11.64 1.56 0.45
N HIS A 44 12.27 1.59 -0.74
CA HIS A 44 12.44 2.81 -1.52
C HIS A 44 11.09 3.41 -1.92
N ALA A 45 10.12 2.57 -2.30
CA ALA A 45 8.78 3.03 -2.64
C ALA A 45 8.10 3.77 -1.48
N LEU A 46 8.17 3.19 -0.28
CA LEU A 46 7.62 3.78 0.94
C LEU A 46 8.32 5.09 1.31
N LYS A 47 9.64 5.18 1.11
CA LYS A 47 10.45 6.34 1.49
C LYS A 47 10.31 7.51 0.51
N ASP A 48 10.55 7.25 -0.76
CA ASP A 48 10.80 8.28 -1.77
C ASP A 48 9.65 8.43 -2.78
N SER A 49 8.67 7.53 -2.73
CA SER A 49 7.49 7.53 -3.60
C SER A 49 7.79 7.69 -5.10
N PRO A 50 8.56 6.76 -5.69
CA PRO A 50 8.88 6.75 -7.10
C PRO A 50 7.61 6.58 -7.95
N PRO A 51 7.69 6.86 -9.26
CA PRO A 51 6.61 6.53 -10.19
C PRO A 51 6.30 5.03 -10.18
N SER A 52 5.07 4.69 -10.57
CA SER A 52 4.65 3.28 -10.68
C SER A 52 5.53 2.53 -11.67
N SER A 53 5.87 1.29 -11.32
CA SER A 53 6.61 0.33 -12.14
C SER A 53 5.85 -1.00 -12.16
N PRO A 54 6.13 -1.90 -13.13
CA PRO A 54 5.50 -3.22 -13.16
C PRO A 54 5.65 -4.00 -11.85
N ASP A 55 6.81 -3.91 -11.19
CA ASP A 55 7.06 -4.61 -9.93
C ASP A 55 6.27 -4.01 -8.76
N LEU A 56 6.13 -2.68 -8.72
CA LEU A 56 5.27 -2.03 -7.72
C LEU A 56 3.79 -2.33 -7.96
N GLN A 57 3.38 -2.42 -9.22
CA GLN A 57 2.02 -2.82 -9.58
C GLN A 57 1.76 -4.29 -9.18
N ALA A 58 2.71 -5.19 -9.42
CA ALA A 58 2.62 -6.58 -8.97
C ALA A 58 2.54 -6.68 -7.44
N ALA A 59 3.26 -5.83 -6.70
CA ALA A 59 3.17 -5.75 -5.25
C ALA A 59 1.80 -5.22 -4.76
N VAL A 60 1.15 -4.33 -5.51
CA VAL A 60 -0.24 -3.92 -5.24
C VAL A 60 -1.20 -5.07 -5.49
N GLU A 61 -1.05 -5.79 -6.60
CA GLU A 61 -1.88 -6.95 -6.94
C GLU A 61 -1.71 -8.10 -5.95
N ALA A 62 -0.50 -8.27 -5.40
CA ALA A 62 -0.20 -9.21 -4.32
C ALA A 62 -0.74 -8.75 -2.95
N GLY A 63 -1.32 -7.56 -2.86
CA GLY A 63 -1.85 -6.99 -1.62
C GLY A 63 -0.79 -6.53 -0.62
N LEU A 64 0.45 -6.32 -1.07
CA LEU A 64 1.55 -5.84 -0.21
C LEU A 64 1.58 -4.31 -0.12
N LEU A 65 1.27 -3.65 -1.24
CA LEU A 65 1.29 -2.21 -1.36
C LEU A 65 -0.09 -1.64 -1.68
N VAL A 66 -0.32 -0.42 -1.20
CA VAL A 66 -1.38 0.46 -1.64
C VAL A 66 -0.73 1.56 -2.45
N GLY A 67 -1.13 1.63 -3.72
CA GLY A 67 -0.63 2.62 -4.66
C GLY A 67 -1.04 4.04 -4.27
N PRO A 68 -0.33 5.05 -4.79
CA PRO A 68 -0.73 6.43 -4.63
C PRO A 68 -2.06 6.63 -5.35
N THR A 69 -3.16 6.71 -4.60
CA THR A 69 -4.47 7.04 -5.15
C THR A 69 -4.36 8.32 -5.98
N ALA A 70 -4.67 8.25 -7.27
CA ALA A 70 -5.20 9.43 -7.95
C ALA A 70 -6.53 9.71 -7.24
N ASP A 71 -6.59 10.83 -6.53
CA ASP A 71 -7.75 11.33 -5.78
C ASP A 71 -9.05 10.75 -6.34
N PRO A 72 -9.83 9.94 -5.59
CA PRO A 72 -11.10 9.50 -6.10
C PRO A 72 -11.89 10.79 -6.30
N ALA A 73 -12.21 11.13 -7.56
CA ALA A 73 -13.07 12.26 -7.87
C ALA A 73 -14.24 12.21 -6.88
N PRO A 74 -14.57 13.34 -6.21
CA PRO A 74 -15.59 13.33 -5.17
C PRO A 74 -16.81 12.62 -5.73
N GLY A 75 -17.15 11.49 -5.14
CA GLY A 75 -18.39 10.80 -5.46
C GLY A 75 -19.52 11.82 -5.32
N PRO A 76 -20.57 11.73 -6.17
CA PRO A 76 -21.65 12.71 -6.13
C PRO A 76 -22.11 12.85 -4.68
N GLU A 77 -22.13 14.09 -4.21
CA GLU A 77 -22.66 14.42 -2.90
C GLU A 77 -24.00 13.69 -2.75
N HIS A 78 -24.09 12.83 -1.74
CA HIS A 78 -25.37 12.27 -1.37
C HIS A 78 -26.12 13.41 -0.68
N ASP A 79 -26.77 14.23 -1.50
CA ASP A 79 -27.62 15.33 -1.04
C ASP A 79 -28.63 14.76 -0.05
N GLY A 80 -28.75 15.48 1.05
CA GLY A 80 -29.51 15.09 2.22
C GLY A 80 -30.95 14.74 1.88
N GLU A 81 -31.41 13.69 2.55
CA GLU A 81 -32.69 13.63 3.24
C GLU A 81 -33.48 14.96 3.20
N THR A 82 -34.51 15.01 2.36
CA THR A 82 -35.66 15.89 2.60
C THR A 82 -36.85 14.96 2.80
N ASP A 83 -37.12 14.68 4.07
CA ASP A 83 -38.46 14.37 4.55
C ASP A 83 -39.37 15.53 4.13
N GLU A 84 -40.29 15.30 3.19
CA GLU A 84 -41.45 16.17 3.02
C GLU A 84 -42.71 15.31 3.12
N ASN A 85 -43.20 15.23 4.36
CA ASN A 85 -44.53 14.80 4.73
C ASN A 85 -45.53 15.89 4.32
N THR A 86 -46.41 15.63 3.35
CA THR A 86 -47.79 16.13 3.27
C THR A 86 -48.62 15.25 2.35
#